data_AF-A0A3D2AA38-F1
#
_entry.id   AF-A0A3D2AA38-F1
#
_cell.length_a   1.000
_cell.length_b   1.000
_cell.length_c   1.000
_cell.angle_alpha   90.00
_cell.angle_beta   90.00
_cell.angle_gamma   90.00
#
_symmetry.space_group_name_H-M   'P 1'
#
loop_
_entity.id
_entity.type
_entity.pdbx_description
1 polymer ?
#
loop_
_entity_poly.entity_id
_entity_poly.type
_entity_poly.pdbx_seq_one_letter_code
_entity_poly.pdbx_strand_id
1 'polypeptide(L)'
;LEAFKANKIDAKYITTVAVAYIPVAFVVFAEHIADHKNLSSVIESDLLEEPGLHRTLLGDGVGSMVGAFFGGCPNTTYGESVGCVAITGNASVVTILATAVMAIAISFFAPFVTFLSTIPNCVMGGVCITLYGFIAVSGLKMIKDVDLNDNGNLFTVAVILICGIGGLAVSFGEITITSIACALILGILTNLLVSKKKKKNA
;
A
#
# COMPACT_ATOMS: atom_id res chain seq x y z
N LEU A 1 -15.93 -17.98 -12.51
CA LEU A 1 -17.37 -18.13 -12.87
C LEU A 1 -18.22 -18.75 -11.74
N GLU A 2 -17.63 -19.28 -10.66
CA GLU A 2 -18.39 -19.76 -9.49
C GLU A 2 -18.77 -18.68 -8.46
N ALA A 3 -18.15 -17.49 -8.52
CA ALA A 3 -18.43 -16.38 -7.61
C ALA A 3 -19.82 -15.71 -7.80
N PHE A 4 -20.54 -16.04 -8.89
CA PHE A 4 -21.84 -15.44 -9.21
C PHE A 4 -23.04 -16.31 -8.83
N LYS A 5 -22.82 -17.49 -8.22
CA LYS A 5 -23.87 -18.51 -8.05
C LYS A 5 -24.41 -18.70 -6.62
N ALA A 6 -24.29 -17.71 -5.74
CA ALA A 6 -24.95 -17.74 -4.44
C ALA A 6 -25.58 -16.39 -4.06
N ASN A 7 -26.91 -16.29 -4.26
CA ASN A 7 -27.85 -15.45 -3.50
C ASN A 7 -27.47 -15.46 -2.00
N LYS A 8 -27.39 -14.37 -1.24
CA LYS A 8 -28.09 -13.08 -1.25
C LYS A 8 -27.08 -11.99 -0.87
N ILE A 9 -27.15 -10.81 -1.49
CA ILE A 9 -26.53 -9.60 -0.94
C ILE A 9 -27.34 -9.24 0.32
N ASP A 10 -26.97 -9.84 1.45
CA ASP A 10 -27.58 -9.59 2.75
C ASP A 10 -26.77 -8.49 3.47
N ALA A 11 -27.42 -7.71 4.33
CA ALA A 11 -26.75 -6.62 5.08
C ALA A 11 -25.56 -7.14 5.90
N LYS A 12 -25.64 -8.39 6.37
CA LYS A 12 -24.53 -9.10 7.02
C LYS A 12 -23.36 -9.36 6.09
N TYR A 13 -23.59 -9.78 4.84
CA TYR A 13 -22.53 -10.03 3.87
C TYR A 13 -21.76 -8.75 3.51
N ILE A 14 -22.50 -7.66 3.25
CA ILE A 14 -21.88 -6.34 3.01
C ILE A 14 -21.05 -5.91 4.23
N THR A 15 -21.59 -6.10 5.44
CA THR A 15 -20.88 -5.74 6.67
C THR A 15 -19.60 -6.56 6.86
N THR A 16 -19.63 -7.88 6.61
CA THR A 16 -18.44 -8.74 6.71
C THR A 16 -17.37 -8.34 5.70
N VAL A 17 -17.74 -8.08 4.45
CA VAL A 17 -16.81 -7.61 3.41
C VAL A 17 -16.25 -6.24 3.77
N ALA A 18 -17.09 -5.31 4.23
CA ALA A 18 -16.65 -3.98 4.66
C ALA A 18 -15.64 -4.06 5.81
N VAL A 19 -15.91 -4.85 6.86
CA VAL A 19 -14.99 -5.03 8.00
C VAL A 19 -13.66 -5.63 7.57
N ALA A 20 -13.64 -6.52 6.57
CA ALA A 20 -12.41 -7.10 6.05
C ALA A 20 -11.58 -6.13 5.18
N TYR A 21 -12.24 -5.33 4.33
CA TYR A 21 -11.56 -4.48 3.34
C TYR A 21 -11.29 -3.05 3.82
N ILE A 22 -12.04 -2.52 4.80
CA ILE A 22 -11.81 -1.17 5.34
C ILE A 22 -10.37 -1.02 5.88
N PRO A 23 -9.84 -1.93 6.72
CA PRO A 23 -8.47 -1.82 7.20
C PRO A 23 -7.45 -1.88 6.06
N VAL A 24 -7.68 -2.74 5.06
CA VAL A 24 -6.81 -2.85 3.88
C VAL A 24 -6.78 -1.54 3.09
N ALA A 25 -7.93 -0.89 2.90
CA ALA A 25 -8.02 0.40 2.22
C ALA A 25 -7.22 1.50 2.93
N PHE A 26 -7.20 1.51 4.27
CA PHE A 26 -6.37 2.44 5.04
C PHE A 26 -4.86 2.18 4.87
N VAL A 27 -4.48 0.91 4.75
CA VAL A 27 -3.09 0.53 4.48
C VAL A 27 -2.66 0.98 3.09
N VAL A 28 -3.48 0.70 2.08
CA VAL A 28 -3.23 1.13 0.69
C VAL A 28 -3.16 2.65 0.59
N PHE A 29 -4.02 3.37 1.32
CA PHE A 29 -3.96 4.82 1.40
C PHE A 29 -2.63 5.32 1.98
N ALA A 30 -2.16 4.72 3.08
CA ALA A 30 -0.88 5.07 3.68
C ALA A 30 0.31 4.74 2.76
N GLU A 31 0.26 3.60 2.08
CA GLU A 31 1.24 3.15 1.09
C GLU A 31 1.29 4.11 -0.11
N HIS A 32 0.14 4.48 -0.68
CA HIS A 32 0.06 5.43 -1.79
C HIS A 32 0.69 6.78 -1.45
N ILE A 33 0.46 7.30 -0.23
CA ILE A 33 1.08 8.54 0.23
C ILE A 33 2.60 8.39 0.36
N ALA A 34 3.07 7.29 0.95
CA ALA A 34 4.50 7.04 1.12
C ALA A 34 5.21 6.94 -0.23
N ASP A 35 4.64 6.21 -1.18
CA ASP A 35 5.22 6.05 -2.51
C ASP A 35 5.18 7.34 -3.33
N HIS A 36 4.10 8.12 -3.26
CA HIS A 36 4.04 9.43 -3.92
C HIS A 36 5.03 10.42 -3.30
N LYS A 37 5.23 10.38 -1.97
CA LYS A 37 6.22 11.24 -1.31
C LYS A 37 7.65 10.83 -1.66
N ASN A 38 7.92 9.52 -1.72
CA ASN A 38 9.21 9.01 -2.18
C ASN A 38 9.46 9.36 -3.66
N LEU A 39 8.45 9.24 -4.53
CA LEU A 39 8.57 9.66 -5.93
C LEU A 39 8.79 11.18 -6.02
N SER A 40 8.07 11.98 -5.23
CA SER A 40 8.24 13.44 -5.17
C SER A 40 9.67 13.84 -4.80
N SER A 41 10.30 13.10 -3.88
CA SER A 41 11.71 13.33 -3.51
C SER A 41 12.70 12.99 -4.63
N VAL A 42 12.32 12.10 -5.55
CA VAL A 42 13.15 11.64 -6.67
C VAL A 42 13.03 12.59 -7.86
N ILE A 43 11.84 13.10 -8.14
CA ILE A 43 11.55 13.98 -9.28
C ILE A 43 11.65 15.47 -8.93
N GLU A 44 11.98 15.77 -7.67
CA GLU A 44 12.09 17.13 -7.10
C GLU A 44 10.82 17.98 -7.28
N SER A 45 9.65 17.36 -7.29
CA SER A 45 8.34 18.03 -7.39
C SER A 45 7.33 17.39 -6.45
N ASP A 46 6.59 18.18 -5.67
CA ASP A 46 5.62 17.66 -4.70
C ASP A 46 4.30 17.24 -5.38
N LEU A 47 4.16 15.93 -5.61
CA LEU A 47 2.97 15.33 -6.20
C LEU A 47 1.72 15.40 -5.31
N LEU A 48 1.91 15.63 -4.00
CA LEU A 48 0.82 15.78 -3.05
C LEU A 48 0.16 17.16 -3.14
N GLU A 49 0.89 18.16 -3.65
CA GLU A 49 0.39 19.52 -3.91
C GLU A 49 -0.03 19.67 -5.39
N GLU A 50 0.84 19.30 -6.33
CA GLU A 50 0.56 19.32 -7.77
C GLU A 50 0.96 17.97 -8.41
N PRO A 51 0.02 17.15 -8.91
CA PRO A 51 -1.38 17.43 -9.25
C PRO A 51 -2.38 17.39 -8.07
N GLY A 52 -1.91 17.03 -6.86
CA GLY A 52 -2.70 17.00 -5.65
C GLY A 52 -3.09 15.58 -5.22
N LEU A 53 -3.02 15.31 -3.91
CA LEU A 53 -3.33 13.99 -3.34
C LEU A 53 -4.75 13.48 -3.70
N HIS A 54 -5.72 14.39 -3.84
CA HIS A 54 -7.08 14.03 -4.26
C HIS A 54 -7.12 13.45 -5.68
N ARG A 55 -6.29 13.98 -6.60
CA ARG A 55 -6.24 13.48 -7.98
C ARG A 55 -5.49 12.17 -8.07
N THR A 56 -4.39 12.02 -7.33
CA THR A 56 -3.59 10.79 -7.35
C THR A 56 -4.36 9.63 -6.72
N LEU A 57 -5.03 9.84 -5.59
CA LEU A 57 -5.90 8.83 -4.96
C LEU A 57 -7.14 8.52 -5.79
N LEU A 58 -7.73 9.52 -6.45
CA LEU A 58 -8.86 9.27 -7.35
C LEU A 58 -8.43 8.39 -8.52
N GLY A 59 -7.24 8.63 -9.09
CA GLY A 59 -6.66 7.78 -10.13
C GLY A 59 -6.47 6.34 -9.68
N ASP A 60 -5.89 6.15 -8.49
CA ASP A 60 -5.68 4.83 -7.88
C ASP A 60 -7.00 4.09 -7.61
N GLY A 61 -7.97 4.79 -7.00
CA GLY A 61 -9.31 4.25 -6.75
C GLY A 61 -10.06 3.88 -8.03
N VAL A 62 -10.00 4.72 -9.08
CA VAL A 62 -10.59 4.40 -10.38
C VAL A 62 -9.92 3.20 -11.02
N GLY A 63 -8.58 3.12 -10.97
CA GLY A 63 -7.83 1.95 -11.45
C GLY A 63 -8.23 0.67 -10.74
N SER A 64 -8.36 0.72 -9.41
CA SER A 64 -8.84 -0.40 -8.59
C SER A 64 -10.28 -0.80 -8.89
N MET A 65 -11.19 0.17 -9.12
CA MET A 65 -12.58 -0.12 -9.51
C MET A 65 -12.67 -0.81 -10.87
N VAL A 66 -11.92 -0.32 -11.86
CA VAL A 66 -11.85 -0.95 -13.18
C VAL A 66 -11.23 -2.35 -13.07
N GLY A 67 -10.15 -2.51 -12.32
CA GLY A 67 -9.53 -3.81 -12.05
C GLY A 67 -10.52 -4.80 -11.41
N ALA A 68 -11.21 -4.39 -10.35
CA ALA A 68 -12.21 -5.20 -9.67
C ALA A 68 -13.37 -5.61 -10.59
N PHE A 69 -13.80 -4.73 -11.51
CA PHE A 69 -14.82 -5.05 -12.52
C PHE A 69 -14.41 -6.21 -13.43
N PHE A 70 -13.13 -6.29 -13.79
CA PHE A 70 -12.57 -7.41 -14.56
C PHE A 70 -12.10 -8.59 -13.70
N GLY A 71 -12.35 -8.56 -12.39
CA GLY A 71 -11.99 -9.63 -11.44
C GLY A 71 -10.56 -9.55 -10.90
N GLY A 72 -9.89 -8.40 -11.06
CA GLY A 72 -8.58 -8.11 -10.46
C GLY A 72 -8.68 -7.74 -8.99
N CYS A 73 -7.53 -7.77 -8.31
CA CYS A 73 -7.39 -7.27 -6.94
C CYS A 73 -7.29 -5.73 -6.91
N PRO A 74 -7.49 -5.10 -5.74
CA PRO A 74 -7.16 -3.68 -5.57
C PRO A 74 -5.70 -3.41 -5.93
N ASN A 75 -5.46 -2.35 -6.67
CA ASN A 75 -4.14 -1.92 -7.12
C ASN A 75 -3.66 -0.76 -6.25
N THR A 76 -2.35 -0.51 -6.29
CA THR A 76 -1.68 0.64 -5.67
C THR A 76 -0.45 1.01 -6.49
N THR A 77 0.20 2.11 -6.13
CA THR A 77 1.48 2.52 -6.73
C THR A 77 2.57 1.50 -6.37
N TYR A 78 3.45 1.17 -7.33
CA TYR A 78 4.53 0.21 -7.10
C TYR A 78 5.83 0.91 -6.70
N GLY A 79 6.33 0.62 -5.50
CA GLY A 79 7.61 1.14 -5.00
C GLY A 79 8.83 0.79 -5.86
N GLU A 80 8.84 -0.35 -6.57
CA GLU A 80 9.95 -0.68 -7.48
C GLU A 80 9.93 0.19 -8.74
N SER A 81 8.75 0.62 -9.19
CA SER A 81 8.63 1.56 -10.30
C SER A 81 9.21 2.92 -9.91
N VAL A 82 8.93 3.39 -8.69
CA VAL A 82 9.56 4.60 -8.12
C VAL A 82 11.07 4.43 -8.02
N GLY A 83 11.54 3.26 -7.58
CA GLY A 83 12.97 2.92 -7.55
C GLY A 83 13.63 2.95 -8.94
N CYS A 84 12.94 2.45 -9.96
CA CYS A 84 13.43 2.50 -11.35
C CYS A 84 13.53 3.95 -11.87
N VAL A 85 12.55 4.79 -11.57
CA VAL A 85 12.60 6.23 -11.88
C VAL A 85 13.80 6.88 -11.17
N ALA A 86 14.07 6.52 -9.91
CA ALA A 86 15.21 7.04 -9.16
C ALA A 86 16.58 6.68 -9.76
N ILE A 87 16.69 5.49 -10.37
CA ILE A 87 17.93 5.03 -11.02
C ILE A 87 18.07 5.61 -12.42
N THR A 88 16.97 5.65 -13.19
CA THR A 88 16.98 6.06 -14.60
C THR A 88 16.89 7.57 -14.79
N GLY A 89 16.43 8.31 -13.78
CA GLY A 89 16.16 9.74 -13.87
C GLY A 89 15.02 10.10 -14.82
N ASN A 90 14.25 9.11 -15.32
CA ASN A 90 13.19 9.33 -16.29
C ASN A 90 11.81 9.11 -15.65
N ALA A 91 11.16 10.20 -15.27
CA ALA A 91 9.81 10.21 -14.72
C ALA A 91 8.72 10.56 -15.76
N SER A 92 9.00 10.34 -17.06
CA SER A 92 8.07 10.72 -18.12
C SER A 92 6.76 9.92 -18.06
N VAL A 93 5.62 10.63 -18.01
CA VAL A 93 4.28 10.03 -18.07
C VAL A 93 4.09 9.23 -19.36
N VAL A 94 4.72 9.66 -20.46
CA VAL A 94 4.65 8.98 -21.77
C VAL A 94 5.29 7.61 -21.70
N THR A 95 6.41 7.45 -21.00
CA THR A 95 7.06 6.14 -20.84
C THR A 95 6.25 5.19 -19.97
N ILE A 96 5.61 5.71 -18.92
CA ILE A 96 4.70 4.93 -18.08
C ILE A 96 3.47 4.48 -18.88
N LEU A 97 2.87 5.37 -19.67
CA LEU A 97 1.72 5.06 -20.52
C LEU A 97 2.08 4.05 -21.62
N ALA A 98 3.23 4.21 -22.27
CA ALA A 98 3.71 3.23 -23.26
C ALA A 98 3.89 1.84 -22.63
N THR A 99 4.41 1.78 -21.39
CA THR A 99 4.56 0.54 -20.64
C THR A 99 3.21 -0.09 -20.31
N ALA A 100 2.22 0.71 -19.91
CA ALA A 100 0.86 0.24 -19.63
C ALA A 100 0.20 -0.36 -20.88
N VAL A 101 0.30 0.31 -22.04
CA VAL A 101 -0.24 -0.20 -23.31
C VAL A 101 0.48 -1.48 -23.74
N MET A 102 1.81 -1.54 -23.56
CA MET A 102 2.59 -2.73 -23.84
C MET A 102 2.20 -3.90 -22.94
N ALA A 103 1.99 -3.66 -21.64
CA ALA A 103 1.53 -4.67 -20.69
C ALA A 103 0.16 -5.22 -21.08
N ILE A 104 -0.77 -4.34 -21.50
CA ILE A 104 -2.08 -4.75 -22.03
C ILE A 104 -1.89 -5.63 -23.26
N ALA A 105 -1.10 -5.20 -24.26
CA ALA A 105 -0.88 -5.98 -25.48
C ALA A 105 -0.24 -7.35 -25.21
N ILE A 106 0.76 -7.41 -24.34
CA ILE A 106 1.46 -8.65 -23.97
C ILE A 106 0.55 -9.59 -23.16
N SER A 107 -0.41 -9.06 -22.39
CA SER A 107 -1.36 -9.91 -21.64
C SER A 107 -2.23 -10.78 -22.57
N PHE A 108 -2.46 -10.35 -23.81
CA PHE A 108 -3.15 -11.15 -24.84
C PHE A 108 -2.23 -12.13 -25.58
N PHE A 109 -0.91 -12.06 -25.35
CA PHE A 109 0.07 -12.92 -26.00
C PHE A 109 0.24 -14.23 -25.21
N ALA A 110 -0.55 -15.24 -25.57
CA ALA A 110 -0.62 -16.53 -24.87
C ALA A 110 0.74 -17.20 -24.60
N PRO A 111 1.72 -17.22 -25.52
CA PRO A 111 3.02 -17.85 -25.25
C PRO A 111 3.77 -17.22 -24.06
N PHE A 112 3.63 -15.90 -23.87
CA PHE A 112 4.26 -15.21 -22.74
C PHE A 112 3.58 -15.55 -21.42
N VAL A 113 2.24 -15.62 -21.40
CA VAL A 113 1.49 -16.02 -20.20
C VAL A 113 1.83 -17.46 -19.79
N THR A 114 1.96 -18.36 -20.75
CA THR A 114 2.40 -19.74 -20.49
C THR A 114 3.83 -19.75 -19.94
N PHE A 115 4.73 -18.96 -20.51
CA PHE A 115 6.10 -18.83 -19.99
C PHE A 115 6.12 -18.35 -18.53
N LEU A 116 5.35 -17.32 -18.18
CA LEU A 116 5.24 -16.86 -16.79
C LEU A 116 4.77 -17.97 -15.83
N SER A 117 3.85 -18.82 -16.30
CA SER A 117 3.33 -19.96 -15.51
C SER A 117 4.35 -21.08 -15.33
N THR A 118 5.44 -21.11 -16.10
CA THR A 118 6.54 -22.07 -15.93
C THR A 118 7.62 -21.60 -14.95
N ILE A 119 7.54 -20.36 -14.45
CA ILE A 119 8.52 -19.81 -13.52
C ILE A 119 8.47 -20.59 -12.20
N PRO A 120 9.60 -21.12 -11.70
CA PRO A 120 9.64 -21.86 -10.44
C PRO A 120 9.23 -20.99 -9.24
N ASN A 121 8.57 -21.63 -8.26
CA ASN A 121 8.16 -20.96 -7.02
C ASN A 121 9.35 -20.31 -6.27
N CYS A 122 10.55 -20.87 -6.36
CA CYS A 122 11.75 -20.30 -5.75
C CYS A 122 12.10 -18.91 -6.31
N VAL A 123 11.87 -18.69 -7.61
CA VAL A 123 12.12 -17.39 -8.26
C VAL A 123 11.03 -16.40 -7.84
N MET A 124 9.77 -16.83 -7.86
CA MET A 124 8.64 -16.02 -7.39
C MET A 124 8.81 -15.58 -5.93
N GLY A 125 9.32 -16.45 -5.06
CA GLY A 125 9.65 -16.10 -3.68
C GLY A 125 10.72 -14.99 -3.59
N GLY A 126 11.78 -15.07 -4.40
CA GLY A 126 12.80 -14.03 -4.47
C GLY A 126 12.27 -12.68 -4.97
N VAL A 127 11.38 -12.71 -5.96
CA VAL A 127 10.66 -11.51 -6.43
C VAL A 127 9.85 -10.93 -5.27
N CYS A 128 8.98 -11.71 -4.62
CA CYS A 128 8.18 -11.23 -3.49
C CYS A 128 9.01 -10.64 -2.34
N ILE A 129 10.14 -11.25 -1.99
CA ILE A 129 11.05 -10.70 -0.96
C ILE A 129 11.56 -9.32 -1.38
N THR A 130 11.90 -9.16 -2.65
CA THR A 130 12.37 -7.87 -3.19
C THR A 130 11.26 -6.83 -3.14
N LEU A 131 10.05 -7.19 -3.61
CA LEU A 131 8.90 -6.27 -3.63
C LEU A 131 8.54 -5.80 -2.20
N TYR A 132 8.34 -6.75 -1.27
CA TYR A 132 8.05 -6.42 0.13
C TYR A 132 9.20 -5.70 0.83
N GLY A 133 10.45 -5.98 0.44
CA GLY A 133 11.62 -5.25 0.89
C GLY A 133 11.61 -3.78 0.47
N PHE A 134 11.24 -3.49 -0.79
CA PHE A 134 11.08 -2.12 -1.28
C PHE A 134 9.97 -1.37 -0.55
N ILE A 135 8.83 -2.01 -0.29
CA ILE A 135 7.74 -1.43 0.50
C ILE A 135 8.22 -1.09 1.92
N ALA A 136 8.95 -2.00 2.57
CA ALA A 136 9.51 -1.75 3.90
C ALA A 136 10.50 -0.57 3.90
N VAL A 137 11.40 -0.50 2.92
CA VAL A 137 12.36 0.62 2.78
C VAL A 137 11.65 1.94 2.45
N SER A 138 10.60 1.91 1.63
CA SER A 138 9.74 3.06 1.31
C SER A 138 9.15 3.66 2.60
N GLY A 139 8.63 2.81 3.50
CA GLY A 139 8.15 3.22 4.82
C GLY A 139 9.26 3.75 5.75
N LEU A 140 10.45 3.14 5.75
CA LEU A 140 11.58 3.62 6.55
C LEU A 140 12.09 4.99 6.10
N LYS A 141 12.07 5.29 4.80
CA LYS A 141 12.41 6.63 4.28
C LYS A 141 11.50 7.71 4.85
N MET A 142 10.21 7.42 5.04
CA MET A 142 9.27 8.34 5.66
C MET A 142 9.59 8.63 7.14
N ILE A 143 10.11 7.63 7.86
CA ILE A 143 10.52 7.78 9.27
C ILE A 143 11.83 8.57 9.38
N LYS A 144 12.71 8.50 8.39
CA LYS A 144 14.03 9.16 8.39
C LYS A 144 13.94 10.67 8.65
N ASP A 145 12.90 11.33 8.16
CA ASP A 145 12.72 12.77 8.31
C ASP A 145 12.10 13.17 9.68
N VAL A 146 11.74 12.19 10.52
CA VAL A 146 11.16 12.41 11.85
C VAL A 146 12.27 12.46 12.90
N ASP A 147 12.22 13.44 13.82
CA ASP A 147 13.14 13.49 14.95
C ASP A 147 12.81 12.37 15.97
N LEU A 148 13.63 11.32 15.95
CA LEU A 148 13.57 10.18 16.87
C LEU A 148 14.24 10.45 18.23
N ASN A 149 14.88 11.62 18.43
CA ASN A 149 15.34 12.02 19.76
C ASN A 149 14.17 12.48 20.64
N ASP A 150 13.06 12.89 20.04
CA ASP A 150 11.80 13.07 20.76
C ASP A 150 11.26 11.69 21.16
N ASN A 151 11.31 11.42 22.48
CA ASN A 151 10.76 10.20 23.09
C ASN A 151 9.32 9.89 22.64
N GLY A 152 8.53 10.91 22.31
CA GLY A 152 7.18 10.74 21.83
C GLY A 152 7.10 10.12 20.43
N ASN A 153 7.91 10.61 19.51
CA ASN A 153 8.02 10.07 18.15
C ASN A 153 8.66 8.68 18.20
N LEU A 154 9.74 8.53 18.98
CA LEU A 154 10.43 7.26 19.18
C LEU A 154 9.49 6.16 19.69
N PHE A 155 8.68 6.47 20.71
CA PHE A 155 7.73 5.51 21.27
C PHE A 155 6.63 5.14 20.27
N THR A 156 6.11 6.11 19.51
CA THR A 156 5.09 5.88 18.47
C THR A 156 5.63 4.94 17.38
N VAL A 157 6.83 5.18 16.89
CA VAL A 157 7.48 4.33 15.87
C VAL A 157 7.74 2.93 16.42
N ALA A 158 8.22 2.82 17.66
CA ALA A 158 8.46 1.52 18.30
C ALA A 158 7.19 0.68 18.40
N VAL A 159 6.05 1.28 18.79
CA VAL A 159 4.75 0.59 18.85
C VAL A 159 4.30 0.11 17.48
N ILE A 160 4.42 0.95 16.44
CA ILE A 160 4.03 0.58 15.07
C ILE A 160 4.88 -0.62 14.59
N LEU A 161 6.20 -0.57 14.79
CA LEU A 161 7.12 -1.62 14.34
C LEU A 161 6.87 -2.94 15.09
N ILE A 162 6.72 -2.91 16.41
CA ILE A 162 6.49 -4.15 17.18
C ILE A 162 5.12 -4.77 16.88
N CYS A 163 4.07 -3.97 16.68
CA CYS A 163 2.75 -4.48 16.34
C CYS A 163 2.71 -5.06 14.92
N GLY A 164 3.35 -4.40 13.95
CA GLY A 164 3.39 -4.83 12.56
C GLY A 164 4.30 -6.03 12.35
N ILE A 165 5.60 -5.87 12.64
CA ILE A 165 6.64 -6.89 12.40
C ILE A 165 6.52 -8.03 13.41
N GLY A 166 6.20 -7.73 14.67
CA GLY A 166 5.99 -8.73 15.71
C GLY A 166 4.70 -9.54 15.56
N GLY A 167 3.88 -9.25 14.54
CA GLY A 167 2.73 -10.08 14.18
C GLY A 167 1.58 -10.02 15.18
N LEU A 168 1.36 -8.86 15.84
CA LEU A 168 0.29 -8.70 16.82
C LEU A 168 -1.09 -8.78 16.15
N ALA A 169 -1.71 -9.94 16.16
CA ALA A 169 -3.11 -10.11 15.75
C ALA A 169 -4.00 -10.20 16.99
N VAL A 170 -5.12 -9.48 16.98
CA VAL A 170 -6.11 -9.53 18.06
C VAL A 170 -7.43 -10.04 17.49
N SER A 171 -7.88 -11.18 18.02
CA SER A 171 -9.18 -11.76 17.65
C SER A 171 -10.22 -11.43 18.71
N PHE A 172 -11.28 -10.73 18.30
CA PHE A 172 -12.47 -10.49 19.12
C PHE A 172 -13.64 -11.28 18.53
N GLY A 173 -13.85 -12.50 19.04
CA GLY A 173 -14.89 -13.39 18.52
C GLY A 173 -14.62 -13.80 17.07
N GLU A 174 -15.57 -13.52 16.16
CA GLU A 174 -15.45 -13.82 14.72
C GLU A 174 -14.60 -12.81 13.94
N ILE A 175 -14.20 -11.69 14.55
CA ILE A 175 -13.45 -10.62 13.88
C ILE A 175 -11.99 -10.71 14.29
N THR A 176 -11.11 -10.99 13.32
CA THR A 176 -9.66 -10.97 13.51
C THR A 176 -9.08 -9.66 12.97
N ILE A 177 -8.51 -8.86 13.85
CA ILE A 177 -7.74 -7.67 13.46
C ILE A 177 -6.33 -8.14 13.10
N THR A 178 -5.93 -7.88 11.85
CA THR A 178 -4.62 -8.25 11.33
C THR A 178 -3.51 -7.40 11.95
N SER A 179 -2.27 -7.88 11.90
CA SER A 179 -1.10 -7.16 12.46
C SER A 179 -0.92 -5.76 11.90
N ILE A 180 -1.16 -5.58 10.60
CA ILE A 180 -1.07 -4.28 9.94
C ILE A 180 -2.17 -3.33 10.44
N ALA A 181 -3.40 -3.83 10.60
CA ALA A 181 -4.51 -3.05 11.15
C ALA A 181 -4.26 -2.67 12.62
N CYS A 182 -3.74 -3.60 13.43
CA CYS A 182 -3.31 -3.34 14.80
C CYS A 182 -2.23 -2.25 14.87
N ALA A 183 -1.21 -2.34 14.02
CA ALA A 183 -0.11 -1.37 13.96
C ALA A 183 -0.63 0.04 13.63
N LEU A 184 -1.55 0.15 12.66
CA LEU A 184 -2.16 1.42 12.29
C LEU A 184 -3.00 2.01 13.44
N ILE A 185 -3.89 1.23 14.05
CA ILE A 185 -4.77 1.70 15.13
C ILE A 185 -3.94 2.12 16.35
N LEU A 186 -3.02 1.27 16.80
CA LEU A 186 -2.18 1.55 17.97
C LEU A 186 -1.19 2.68 17.72
N GLY A 187 -0.66 2.80 16.49
CA GLY A 187 0.18 3.92 16.09
C GLY A 187 -0.55 5.27 16.20
N ILE A 188 -1.77 5.36 15.66
CA ILE A 188 -2.60 6.57 15.74
C ILE A 188 -2.93 6.90 17.21
N LEU A 189 -3.37 5.92 18.00
CA LEU A 189 -3.70 6.12 19.40
C LEU A 189 -2.48 6.59 20.21
N THR A 190 -1.33 5.96 20.00
CA THR A 190 -0.09 6.31 20.69
C THR A 190 0.35 7.73 20.35
N ASN A 191 0.34 8.09 19.07
CA ASN A 191 0.68 9.44 18.62
C ASN A 191 -0.23 10.49 19.26
N LEU A 192 -1.55 10.24 19.31
CA LEU A 192 -2.52 11.15 19.91
C LEU A 192 -2.30 11.33 21.42
N LEU A 193 -2.03 10.24 22.16
CA LEU A 193 -1.80 10.29 23.61
C LEU A 193 -0.53 11.06 23.96
N VAL A 194 0.54 10.81 23.20
CA VAL A 194 1.83 11.48 23.37
C VAL A 194 1.74 12.96 22.97
N SER A 195 1.13 13.29 21.84
CA SER A 195 1.00 14.66 21.33
C SER A 195 0.13 15.54 22.25
N LYS A 196 -0.94 14.99 22.84
CA LYS A 196 -1.74 15.69 23.88
C LYS A 196 -0.92 16.05 25.11
N LYS A 197 0.05 15.22 25.51
CA LYS A 197 0.93 15.48 26.66
C LYS A 197 1.92 16.62 26.35
N LYS A 198 2.44 16.67 25.12
CA LYS A 198 3.33 17.75 24.65
C LYS A 198 2.62 19.11 24.64
N LYS A 199 1.35 19.15 24.21
CA LYS A 199 0.53 20.37 24.16
C LYS A 199 0.01 20.86 25.53
N LYS A 200 0.03 20.00 26.56
CA LYS A 200 -0.35 20.34 27.94
C LYS A 200 0.83 20.84 28.79
N ASN A 201 2.05 20.57 28.35
CA ASN A 201 3.30 20.94 29.01
C ASN A 201 4.03 22.11 28.32
N ALA A 202 3.44 22.70 27.27
CA ALA A 202 3.87 23.89 26.57
C ALA A 202 2.89 25.03 26.86
#